data_AF-A0A927S2A7-F1
#
_entry.id   AF-A0A927S2A7-F1
#
_cell.length_a   1.000
_cell.length_b   1.000
_cell.length_c   1.000
_cell.angle_alpha   90.00
_cell.angle_beta   90.00
_cell.angle_gamma   90.00
#
_symmetry.space_group_name_H-M   'P 1'
#
loop_
_entity.id
_entity.type
_entity.pdbx_description
1 polymer ?
#
loop_
_entity_poly.entity_id
_entity_poly.type
_entity_poly.pdbx_seq_one_letter_code
_entity_poly.pdbx_strand_id
1 'polypeptide(L)' 'VYFGAIGGCGALLSKCIKKAEVIAYDDLGAEAIRKLEVENFPVVVIIDSEGNNLYTSGREEYLASEK' A
#
# COMPACT_ATOMS: atom_id res chain seq x y z
N VAL A 1 4.08 -11.37 -1.84
CA VAL A 1 3.34 -10.32 -2.57
C VAL A 1 3.31 -9.06 -1.73
N TYR A 2 3.82 -7.95 -2.26
CA TYR A 2 3.80 -6.63 -1.65
C TYR A 2 2.93 -5.70 -2.50
N PHE A 3 1.89 -5.15 -1.87
CA PHE A 3 0.96 -4.23 -2.49
C PHE A 3 1.35 -2.78 -2.18
N GLY A 4 1.51 -1.98 -3.23
CA GLY A 4 1.69 -0.53 -3.11
C GLY A 4 0.35 0.19 -3.22
N ALA A 5 0.01 0.99 -2.21
CA ALA A 5 -1.05 1.99 -2.29
C ALA A 5 -0.46 3.34 -2.72
N ILE A 6 -1.27 4.22 -3.30
CA ILE A 6 -0.82 5.56 -3.69
C ILE A 6 -0.64 6.44 -2.45
N GLY A 7 0.61 6.85 -2.19
CA GLY A 7 0.97 7.75 -1.11
C GLY A 7 0.37 9.15 -1.29
N GLY A 8 0.01 9.81 -0.19
CA GLY A 8 -0.61 11.15 -0.20
C GLY A 8 -2.13 11.15 -0.39
N CYS A 9 -2.76 10.02 -0.73
CA CYS A 9 -4.18 9.93 -1.02
C CYS A 9 -5.05 9.44 0.16
N GLY A 10 -4.62 9.64 1.41
CA GLY A 10 -5.27 9.07 2.60
C GLY A 10 -6.77 9.39 2.73
N ALA A 11 -7.18 10.65 2.47
CA ALA A 11 -8.59 11.06 2.51
C ALA A 11 -9.45 10.45 1.39
N LEU A 12 -8.86 10.08 0.27
CA LEU A 12 -9.57 9.38 -0.80
C LEU A 12 -9.68 7.89 -0.46
N LEU A 13 -8.58 7.28 -0.01
CA LEU A 13 -8.51 5.87 0.38
C LEU A 13 -9.41 5.56 1.59
N SER A 14 -9.64 6.53 2.49
CA SER A 14 -10.57 6.34 3.62
C SER A 14 -12.00 6.04 3.16
N LYS A 15 -12.39 6.38 1.93
CA LYS A 15 -13.70 6.02 1.35
C LYS A 15 -13.85 4.53 1.08
N CYS A 16 -12.74 3.79 0.95
CA CYS A 16 -12.74 2.34 0.77
C CYS A 16 -12.84 1.58 2.11
N ILE A 17 -12.72 2.25 3.26
CA ILE A 17 -12.76 1.65 4.59
C ILE A 17 -14.22 1.55 5.06
N LYS A 18 -14.68 0.34 5.35
CA LYS A 18 -16.04 0.03 5.84
C LYS A 18 -16.11 -0.06 7.36
N LYS A 19 -15.03 -0.54 7.98
CA LYS A 19 -14.88 -0.60 9.44
C LYS A 19 -13.43 -0.37 9.83
N ALA A 20 -13.20 0.32 10.94
CA ALA A 20 -11.90 0.48 11.56
C ALA A 20 -12.01 0.26 13.07
N GLU A 21 -11.27 -0.71 13.59
CA GLU A 21 -11.29 -1.08 15.01
C GLU A 21 -9.86 -1.15 15.54
N VAL A 22 -9.59 -0.46 16.65
CA VAL A 22 -8.31 -0.61 17.36
C VAL A 22 -8.34 -1.94 18.10
N ILE A 23 -7.35 -2.81 17.84
CA ILE A 23 -7.31 -4.16 18.42
C ILE A 23 -6.15 -4.35 19.41
N ALA A 24 -5.17 -3.43 19.45
CA ALA A 24 -4.09 -3.43 20.43
C ALA A 24 -3.40 -2.05 20.49
N TYR A 25 -2.80 -1.74 21.65
CA TYR A 25 -1.95 -0.56 21.90
C TYR A 25 -2.65 0.78 21.60
N ASP A 26 -3.85 0.98 22.16
CA ASP A 26 -4.67 2.18 21.94
C ASP A 26 -3.97 3.50 22.37
N ASP A 27 -3.08 3.41 23.35
CA ASP A 27 -2.25 4.50 23.84
C ASP A 27 -1.29 5.08 22.78
N LEU A 28 -0.96 4.31 21.74
CA LEU A 28 -0.11 4.76 20.62
C LEU A 28 -0.87 5.64 19.60
N GLY A 29 -2.17 5.88 19.79
CA GLY A 29 -2.94 6.78 18.95
C GLY A 29 -2.91 6.37 17.47
N ALA A 30 -2.41 7.22 16.59
CA ALA A 30 -2.36 6.95 15.14
C ALA A 30 -1.56 5.68 14.78
N GLU A 31 -0.62 5.25 15.64
CA GLU A 31 0.25 4.08 15.41
C GLU A 31 -0.33 2.76 15.96
N ALA A 32 -1.49 2.81 16.64
CA ALA A 32 -2.15 1.61 17.17
C ALA A 32 -2.49 0.56 16.10
N ILE A 33 -2.50 -0.72 16.47
CA ILE A 33 -2.86 -1.80 15.54
C ILE A 33 -4.36 -1.75 15.28
N ARG A 34 -4.73 -1.66 14.00
CA ARG A 34 -6.13 -1.58 13.56
C ARG A 34 -6.53 -2.75 12.69
N LYS A 35 -7.68 -3.33 12.98
CA LYS A 35 -8.40 -4.20 12.05
C LYS A 35 -9.26 -3.33 11.13
N LEU A 36 -8.90 -3.27 9.86
CA LEU A 36 -9.65 -2.56 8.83
C LEU A 36 -10.44 -3.55 7.99
N GLU A 37 -11.71 -3.25 7.77
CA GLU A 37 -12.52 -3.88 6.73
C GLU A 37 -12.56 -2.93 5.54
N VAL A 38 -12.16 -3.40 4.36
CA VAL A 38 -12.04 -2.58 3.15
C VAL A 38 -12.78 -3.24 1.99
N GLU A 39 -13.33 -2.41 1.10
CA GLU A 39 -13.98 -2.85 -0.13
C GLU A 39 -13.41 -2.04 -1.30
N ASN A 40 -13.07 -2.72 -2.40
CA ASN A 40 -12.53 -2.08 -3.61
C ASN A 40 -11.32 -1.15 -3.31
N PHE A 41 -10.42 -1.60 -2.44
CA PHE A 41 -9.24 -0.82 -2.04
C PHE A 41 -8.17 -0.87 -3.15
N PRO A 42 -7.83 0.26 -3.80
CA PRO A 42 -6.95 0.24 -4.97
C PRO A 42 -5.49 0.05 -4.57
N VAL A 43 -4.86 -1.00 -5.09
CA VAL A 43 -3.43 -1.31 -4.91
C VAL A 43 -2.82 -1.90 -6.17
N VAL A 44 -1.50 -1.81 -6.26
CA VAL A 44 -0.70 -2.43 -7.33
C VAL A 44 0.21 -3.48 -6.71
N VAL A 45 0.37 -4.64 -7.37
CA VAL A 45 1.41 -5.61 -7.02
C VAL A 45 2.76 -5.02 -7.42
N ILE A 46 3.56 -4.65 -6.43
CA ILE A 46 4.89 -4.08 -6.67
C ILE A 46 5.97 -5.16 -6.60
N ILE A 47 5.82 -6.13 -5.70
CA ILE A 47 6.68 -7.31 -5.61
C ILE A 47 5.77 -8.53 -5.60
N ASP A 48 5.95 -9.46 -6.54
CA ASP A 48 5.15 -10.68 -6.61
C ASP A 48 5.80 -11.85 -5.84
N SER A 49 5.29 -13.06 -6.04
CA SER A 49 5.83 -14.29 -5.43
C SER A 49 6.87 -14.99 -6.30
N GLU A 50 7.11 -14.52 -7.52
CA GLU A 50 8.07 -15.11 -8.48
C GLU A 50 9.43 -14.41 -8.42
N GLY A 51 9.55 -13.37 -7.60
CA GLY A 51 10.78 -12.61 -7.40
C GLY A 51 10.86 -11.32 -8.22
N ASN A 52 9.79 -10.96 -8.95
CA ASN A 52 9.75 -9.70 -9.70
C ASN A 52 9.55 -8.52 -8.75
N ASN A 53 10.20 -7.39 -9.04
CA ASN A 53 10.14 -6.17 -8.24
C ASN A 53 10.15 -4.90 -9.12
N LEU A 54 9.00 -4.21 -9.17
CA LEU A 54 8.83 -3.00 -9.99
C LEU A 54 9.70 -1.82 -9.53
N TYR A 55 10.14 -1.76 -8.27
CA TYR A 55 11.08 -0.73 -7.81
C TYR A 55 12.48 -0.89 -8.41
N THR A 56 12.83 -2.12 -8.82
CA THR A 56 14.08 -2.41 -9.51
C THR A 56 13.90 -2.24 -11.01
N SER A 57 12.98 -3.01 -11.62
CA SER A 57 12.83 -3.04 -13.07
C SER A 57 12.38 -1.70 -13.65
N GLY A 58 11.43 -1.01 -13.01
CA GLY A 58 10.95 0.29 -13.49
C GLY A 58 12.03 1.36 -13.52
N ARG A 59 12.96 1.33 -12.55
CA ARG A 59 14.12 2.23 -12.55
C ARG A 59 15.10 1.87 -13.67
N GLU A 60 15.38 0.58 -13.85
CA GLU A 60 16.28 0.10 -14.90
C GLU A 60 15.76 0.44 -16.29
N GLU A 61 14.47 0.21 -16.56
CA GLU A 61 13.79 0.55 -17.81
C GLU A 61 13.84 2.06 -18.09
N TYR A 62 13.54 2.90 -17.09
CA TYR A 62 13.63 4.35 -17.24
C TYR A 62 15.05 4.79 -17.62
N LEU A 63 16.07 4.32 -16.89
CA LEU A 63 17.47 4.65 -17.18
C LEU A 63 17.96 4.11 -18.53
N ALA A 64 17.41 2.99 -19.00
CA ALA A 64 17.70 2.44 -20.31
C ALA A 64 17.03 3.24 -21.45
N SER A 65 15.86 3.84 -21.21
CA SER A 65 15.12 4.62 -22.21
C SER A 65 15.72 6.00 -22.51
N GLU A 66 16.59 6.50 -21.62
CA GLU A 66 17.29 7.79 -21.75
C GLU A 66 18.65 7.66 -22.48
N LYS A 67 18.97 6.48 -23.03
CA LYS A 67 20.17 6.21 -23.85
C LYS A 67 19.82 6.15 -25.33
#